data_AF-A0A447P2J2-F1
#
_entry.id   AF-A0A447P2J2-F1
#
_cell.length_a   1.000
_cell.length_b   1.000
_cell.length_c   1.000
_cell.angle_alpha   90.00
_cell.angle_beta   90.00
_cell.angle_gamma   90.00
#
_symmetry.space_group_name_H-M   'P 1'
#
loop_
_entity.id
_entity.type
_entity.pdbx_description
1 polymer ?
#
loop_
_entity_poly.entity_id
_entity_poly.type
_entity_poly.pdbx_seq_one_letter_code
_entity_poly.pdbx_strand_id
1 'polypeptide(L)'
;MPVKKKDGLRVTPADQIGIITGALAGTANKTLLAWAKKHHIAAVGLFLGDGDSVKVTQLDEALGHVGLTQPGSPKLINMLLENGFLPVVSSIGVTDDGQLMNVNADQAATALAATLGPI
;
A
#
# COMPACT_ATOMS: atom_id res chain seq x y z
N MET A 1 5.48 -3.04 20.70
CA MET A 1 4.19 -2.31 20.74
C MET A 1 3.08 -3.31 20.98
N PRO A 2 2.15 -3.08 21.93
CA PRO A 2 1.04 -3.99 22.17
C PRO A 2 0.09 -3.99 20.96
N VAL A 3 -0.29 -5.19 20.50
CA VAL A 3 -1.20 -5.37 19.35
C VAL A 3 -2.62 -5.55 19.88
N LYS A 4 -3.52 -4.63 19.53
CA LYS A 4 -4.96 -4.76 19.80
C LYS A 4 -5.66 -5.28 18.54
N LYS A 5 -6.44 -6.35 18.69
CA LYS A 5 -7.25 -6.92 17.60
C LYS A 5 -8.73 -6.80 17.95
N LYS A 6 -9.56 -6.54 16.94
CA LYS A 6 -11.03 -6.61 17.01
C LYS A 6 -11.47 -7.43 15.79
N ASP A 7 -12.16 -8.55 16.03
CA ASP A 7 -12.64 -9.46 14.98
C ASP A 7 -11.55 -9.91 13.98
N GLY A 8 -10.34 -10.16 14.49
CA GLY A 8 -9.18 -10.58 13.69
C GLY A 8 -8.43 -9.43 13.00
N LEU A 9 -9.01 -8.23 12.92
CA LEU A 9 -8.40 -7.04 12.34
C LEU A 9 -7.55 -6.30 13.37
N ARG A 10 -6.37 -5.82 12.95
CA ARG A 10 -5.48 -5.04 13.81
C ARG A 10 -6.01 -3.61 13.88
N VAL A 11 -6.39 -3.19 15.10
CA VAL A 11 -6.69 -1.78 15.36
C VAL A 11 -5.41 -0.98 15.11
N THR A 12 -5.52 0.08 14.32
CA THR A 12 -4.39 0.98 14.02
C THR A 12 -4.73 2.35 14.60
N PRO A 13 -4.28 2.64 15.83
CA PRO A 13 -4.55 3.94 16.43
C PRO A 13 -3.78 5.06 15.71
N ALA A 14 -4.28 6.29 15.81
CA ALA A 14 -3.75 7.45 15.08
C ALA A 14 -2.29 7.78 15.40
N ASP A 15 -1.83 7.54 16.63
CA ASP A 15 -0.43 7.73 17.01
C ASP A 15 0.52 6.68 16.39
N GLN A 16 -0.01 5.56 15.88
CA GLN A 16 0.79 4.48 15.30
C GLN A 16 0.91 4.57 13.77
N ILE A 17 0.01 5.28 13.08
CA ILE A 17 -0.01 5.26 11.61
C ILE A 17 1.30 5.77 11.02
N GLY A 18 1.88 6.84 11.55
CA GLY A 18 3.17 7.36 11.07
C GLY A 18 4.33 6.35 11.20
N ILE A 19 4.37 5.62 12.32
CA ILE A 19 5.38 4.58 12.56
C ILE A 19 5.17 3.40 11.60
N ILE A 20 3.92 2.99 11.39
CA ILE A 20 3.57 1.89 10.49
C ILE A 20 3.90 2.26 9.03
N THR A 21 3.59 3.49 8.61
CA THR A 21 3.97 4.01 7.30
C THR A 21 5.49 4.02 7.13
N GLY A 22 6.23 4.53 8.11
CA GLY A 22 7.70 4.51 8.09
C GLY A 22 8.27 3.10 8.02
N ALA A 23 7.66 2.14 8.72
CA ALA A 23 8.08 0.73 8.69
C ALA A 23 7.78 0.05 7.35
N LEU A 24 6.58 0.24 6.79
CA LEU A 24 6.12 -0.47 5.59
C LEU A 24 6.53 0.23 4.28
N ALA A 25 6.16 1.50 4.10
CA ALA A 25 6.46 2.29 2.91
C ALA A 25 7.90 2.85 2.91
N GLY A 26 8.49 3.00 4.10
CA GLY A 26 9.91 3.31 4.28
C GLY A 26 10.76 2.03 4.32
N THR A 27 11.08 1.56 5.53
CA THR A 27 12.12 0.54 5.75
C THR A 27 11.89 -0.74 4.95
N ALA A 28 10.72 -1.36 5.00
CA ALA A 28 10.46 -2.63 4.33
C ALA A 28 10.48 -2.47 2.80
N ASN A 29 9.75 -1.49 2.25
CA ASN A 29 9.74 -1.20 0.82
C ASN A 29 11.15 -0.90 0.29
N LYS A 30 11.92 -0.03 0.97
CA LYS A 30 13.28 0.33 0.52
C LYS A 30 14.28 -0.82 0.71
N THR A 31 14.07 -1.70 1.69
CA THR A 31 14.85 -2.93 1.79
C THR A 31 14.64 -3.79 0.55
N LEU A 32 13.39 -4.02 0.11
CA LEU A 32 13.12 -4.76 -1.12
C LEU A 32 13.74 -4.11 -2.35
N LEU A 33 13.71 -2.78 -2.47
CA LEU A 33 14.39 -2.07 -3.56
C LEU A 33 15.91 -2.23 -3.51
N ALA A 34 16.53 -2.23 -2.33
CA ALA A 34 17.96 -2.46 -2.18
C ALA A 34 18.35 -3.86 -2.68
N TRP A 35 17.53 -4.87 -2.38
CA TRP A 35 17.69 -6.22 -2.92
C TRP A 35 17.51 -6.25 -4.44
N ALA A 36 16.45 -5.63 -4.96
CA ALA A 36 16.22 -5.52 -6.41
C ALA A 36 17.43 -4.90 -7.12
N LYS A 37 17.99 -3.81 -6.58
CA LYS A 37 19.20 -3.16 -7.10
C LYS A 37 20.42 -4.09 -7.09
N LYS A 38 20.63 -4.84 -6.00
CA LYS A 38 21.70 -5.85 -5.89
C LYS A 38 21.60 -6.92 -6.98
N HIS A 39 20.38 -7.23 -7.42
CA HIS A 39 20.09 -8.20 -8.47
C HIS A 39 19.87 -7.56 -9.86
N HIS A 40 20.28 -6.30 -10.05
CA HIS A 40 20.16 -5.57 -11.32
C HIS A 40 18.73 -5.42 -11.86
N ILE A 41 17.73 -5.47 -10.98
CA ILE A 41 16.32 -5.24 -11.32
C ILE A 41 16.02 -3.74 -11.21
N ALA A 42 15.46 -3.15 -12.26
CA ALA A 42 15.01 -1.76 -12.28
C ALA A 42 13.67 -1.60 -11.51
N ALA A 43 13.71 -1.66 -10.18
CA ALA A 43 12.50 -1.57 -9.37
C ALA A 43 12.14 -0.13 -8.94
N VAL A 44 10.85 0.17 -8.82
CA VAL A 44 10.31 1.44 -8.32
C VAL A 44 9.41 1.16 -7.12
N GLY A 45 9.70 1.78 -5.98
CA GLY A 45 8.93 1.56 -4.76
C GLY A 45 7.82 2.58 -4.59
N LEU A 46 6.60 2.08 -4.42
CA LEU A 46 5.36 2.85 -4.34
C LEU A 46 4.57 2.52 -3.07
N PHE A 47 3.55 3.30 -2.80
CA PHE A 47 2.42 2.94 -1.93
C PHE A 47 1.11 3.02 -2.72
N LEU A 48 0.00 2.57 -2.13
CA LEU A 48 -1.27 2.39 -2.85
C LEU A 48 -1.80 3.70 -3.47
N GLY A 49 -1.51 4.84 -2.86
CA GLY A 49 -1.97 6.16 -3.32
C GLY A 49 -1.18 6.75 -4.49
N ASP A 50 0.00 6.21 -4.83
CA ASP A 50 0.80 6.78 -5.93
C ASP A 50 0.03 6.68 -7.26
N GLY A 51 -0.16 7.81 -7.94
CA GLY A 51 -0.86 7.87 -9.22
C GLY A 51 -2.33 7.44 -9.16
N ASP A 52 -2.96 7.53 -7.99
CA ASP A 52 -4.31 7.04 -7.70
C ASP A 52 -4.48 5.55 -8.04
N SER A 53 -3.42 4.75 -7.87
CA SER A 53 -3.40 3.34 -8.26
C SER A 53 -4.45 2.52 -7.51
N VAL A 54 -4.71 2.83 -6.25
CA VAL A 54 -5.78 2.21 -5.45
C VAL A 54 -6.44 3.28 -4.61
N LYS A 55 -7.79 3.32 -4.65
CA LYS A 55 -8.58 4.19 -3.79
C LYS A 55 -8.73 3.57 -2.41
N VAL A 56 -8.58 4.36 -1.37
CA VAL A 56 -8.68 3.88 0.02
C VAL A 56 -9.65 4.73 0.81
N THR A 57 -10.58 4.08 1.51
CA THR A 57 -11.46 4.73 2.49
C THR A 57 -11.21 4.13 3.87
N GLN A 58 -11.72 4.76 4.93
CA GLN A 58 -11.72 4.13 6.25
C GLN A 58 -12.65 2.91 6.26
N LEU A 59 -12.16 1.80 6.82
CA LEU A 59 -12.93 0.55 6.93
C LEU A 59 -13.99 0.64 8.04
N ASP A 60 -13.58 1.11 9.22
CA ASP A 60 -14.42 1.26 10.41
C ASP A 60 -13.74 2.28 11.35
N GLU A 61 -14.49 3.26 11.84
CA GLU A 61 -14.02 4.26 12.81
C GLU A 61 -13.44 3.58 14.07
N ALA A 62 -14.01 2.47 14.52
CA ALA A 62 -13.57 1.73 15.69
C ALA A 62 -12.20 1.06 15.50
N LEU A 63 -11.73 0.92 14.26
CA LEU A 63 -10.42 0.36 13.92
C LEU A 63 -9.34 1.44 13.73
N GLY A 64 -9.73 2.71 13.70
CA GLY A 64 -8.82 3.84 13.47
C GLY A 64 -8.35 3.89 12.02
N HIS A 65 -7.04 3.98 11.81
CA HIS A 65 -6.40 4.10 10.49
C HIS A 65 -6.30 2.76 9.75
N VAL A 66 -7.41 2.02 9.67
CA VAL A 66 -7.52 0.79 8.87
C VAL A 66 -8.29 1.09 7.60
N GLY A 67 -7.66 0.82 6.46
CA GLY A 67 -8.20 1.16 5.15
C GLY A 67 -8.96 0.01 4.48
N LEU A 68 -10.00 0.36 3.73
CA LEU A 68 -10.68 -0.48 2.76
C LEU A 68 -10.27 -0.05 1.35
N THR A 69 -9.87 -1.01 0.52
CA THR A 69 -9.37 -0.74 -0.83
C THR A 69 -10.42 -0.93 -1.91
N GLN A 70 -10.37 -0.08 -2.92
CA GLN A 70 -11.13 -0.20 -4.16
C GLN A 70 -10.19 0.02 -5.36
N PRO A 71 -10.48 -0.57 -6.53
CA PRO A 71 -9.68 -0.35 -7.73
C PRO A 71 -9.55 1.14 -8.07
N GLY A 72 -8.36 1.54 -8.49
CA GLY A 72 -8.03 2.91 -8.87
C GLY A 72 -7.71 3.05 -10.35
N SER A 73 -6.61 3.72 -10.64
CA SER A 73 -6.11 3.98 -11.98
C SER A 73 -4.91 3.07 -12.32
N PRO A 74 -4.95 2.30 -13.41
CA PRO A 74 -3.80 1.47 -13.81
C PRO A 74 -2.67 2.28 -14.43
N LYS A 75 -2.89 3.57 -14.74
CA LYS A 75 -2.01 4.37 -15.61
C LYS A 75 -0.55 4.40 -15.16
N LEU A 76 -0.30 4.65 -13.87
CA LEU A 76 1.07 4.72 -13.36
C LEU A 76 1.75 3.35 -13.42
N ILE A 77 1.07 2.32 -12.96
CA ILE A 77 1.62 0.96 -12.88
C ILE A 77 1.89 0.41 -14.28
N ASN A 78 0.96 0.58 -15.23
CA ASN A 78 1.14 0.19 -16.62
C ASN A 78 2.31 0.93 -17.25
N MET A 79 2.42 2.25 -17.06
CA MET A 79 3.54 3.02 -17.59
C MET A 79 4.89 2.50 -17.07
N LEU A 80 4.99 2.15 -15.78
CA LEU A 80 6.21 1.57 -15.22
C LEU A 80 6.52 0.20 -15.83
N LEU A 81 5.53 -0.69 -15.91
CA LEU A 81 5.69 -2.04 -16.46
C LEU A 81 6.07 -2.01 -17.95
N GLU A 82 5.38 -1.19 -18.74
CA GLU A 82 5.62 -1.00 -20.18
C GLU A 82 7.03 -0.44 -20.45
N ASN A 83 7.60 0.32 -19.51
CA ASN A 83 8.95 0.87 -19.60
C ASN A 83 10.02 0.01 -18.90
N GLY A 84 9.69 -1.24 -18.56
CA GLY A 84 10.66 -2.22 -18.04
C GLY A 84 11.01 -2.04 -16.56
N PHE A 85 10.21 -1.32 -15.79
CA PHE A 85 10.36 -1.21 -14.34
C PHE A 85 9.55 -2.29 -13.62
N LEU A 86 10.03 -2.71 -12.44
CA LEU A 86 9.30 -3.57 -11.50
C LEU A 86 8.68 -2.72 -10.36
N PRO A 87 7.36 -2.50 -10.34
CA PRO A 87 6.71 -1.82 -9.22
C PRO A 87 6.73 -2.69 -7.95
N VAL A 88 7.14 -2.10 -6.83
CA VAL A 88 7.08 -2.72 -5.50
C VAL A 88 6.20 -1.84 -4.61
N VAL A 89 4.96 -2.30 -4.36
CA VAL A 89 3.93 -1.48 -3.69
C VAL A 89 3.79 -1.90 -2.22
N SER A 90 3.88 -0.94 -1.31
CA SER A 90 3.59 -1.14 0.12
C SER A 90 2.09 -1.05 0.41
N SER A 91 1.61 -1.78 1.43
CA SER A 91 0.19 -1.81 1.83
C SER A 91 -0.23 -0.61 2.70
N ILE A 92 0.26 0.58 2.35
CA ILE A 92 -0.20 1.86 2.91
C ILE A 92 -1.00 2.56 1.84
N GLY A 93 -2.16 3.06 2.21
CA GLY A 93 -2.99 3.91 1.36
C GLY A 93 -3.17 5.30 1.93
N VAL A 94 -3.89 6.12 1.16
CA VAL A 94 -4.32 7.45 1.57
C VAL A 94 -5.77 7.64 1.14
N THR A 95 -6.55 8.30 1.99
CA THR A 95 -7.92 8.70 1.67
C THR A 95 -7.96 10.00 0.87
N ASP A 96 -9.11 10.32 0.27
CA ASP A 96 -9.28 11.56 -0.52
C ASP A 96 -9.05 12.85 0.30
N ASP A 97 -9.23 12.80 1.62
CA ASP A 97 -8.94 13.89 2.57
C ASP A 97 -7.50 13.87 3.12
N GLY A 98 -6.65 12.97 2.61
CA GLY A 98 -5.20 12.95 2.92
C GLY A 98 -4.82 12.16 4.17
N GLN A 99 -5.70 11.31 4.71
CA GLN A 99 -5.37 10.47 5.87
C GLN A 99 -4.66 9.18 5.42
N LEU A 100 -3.51 8.90 6.02
CA LEU A 100 -2.80 7.64 5.79
C LEU A 100 -3.55 6.48 6.45
N MET A 101 -3.60 5.35 5.74
CA MET A 101 -4.32 4.15 6.18
C MET A 101 -3.45 2.91 6.06
N ASN A 102 -3.48 2.08 7.10
CA ASN A 102 -2.89 0.75 7.10
C ASN A 102 -3.88 -0.24 6.46
N VAL A 103 -3.46 -0.90 5.40
CA VAL A 103 -4.30 -1.83 4.63
C VAL A 103 -3.74 -3.25 4.78
N ASN A 104 -4.62 -4.24 4.87
CA ASN A 104 -4.21 -5.63 4.76
C ASN A 104 -3.53 -5.89 3.39
N ALA A 105 -2.38 -6.56 3.38
CA ALA A 105 -1.60 -6.74 2.17
C ALA A 105 -2.31 -7.58 1.08
N ASP A 106 -3.14 -8.56 1.45
CA ASP A 106 -3.89 -9.38 0.49
C ASP A 106 -5.02 -8.57 -0.16
N GLN A 107 -5.70 -7.71 0.62
CA GLN A 107 -6.68 -6.77 0.09
C GLN A 107 -6.03 -5.76 -0.86
N ALA A 108 -4.86 -5.23 -0.49
CA ALA A 108 -4.08 -4.33 -1.31
C ALA A 108 -3.68 -4.98 -2.65
N ALA A 109 -3.16 -6.21 -2.62
CA ALA A 109 -2.81 -6.97 -3.81
C ALA A 109 -4.05 -7.27 -4.69
N THR A 110 -5.18 -7.62 -4.06
CA THR A 110 -6.44 -7.88 -4.76
C THR A 110 -6.96 -6.63 -5.48
N ALA A 111 -6.92 -5.47 -4.82
CA ALA A 111 -7.34 -4.21 -5.42
C ALA A 111 -6.40 -3.76 -6.55
N LEU A 112 -5.09 -3.96 -6.41
CA LEU A 112 -4.13 -3.71 -7.49
C LEU A 112 -4.38 -4.63 -8.68
N ALA A 113 -4.57 -5.93 -8.45
CA ALA A 113 -4.88 -6.87 -9.53
C ALA A 113 -6.18 -6.46 -10.27
N ALA A 114 -7.22 -6.10 -9.51
CA ALA A 114 -8.47 -5.59 -10.10
C ALA A 114 -8.29 -4.26 -10.84
N THR A 115 -7.34 -3.41 -10.41
CA THR A 115 -7.01 -2.15 -11.11
C THR A 115 -6.35 -2.40 -12.46
N LEU A 116 -5.44 -3.37 -12.52
CA LEU A 116 -4.71 -3.72 -13.75
C LEU A 116 -5.57 -4.46 -14.77
N GLY A 117 -6.68 -5.07 -14.32
CA GLY A 117 -7.55 -5.88 -15.16
C GLY A 117 -7.03 -7.32 -15.34
N PRO A 118 -7.74 -8.15 -16.11
CA PRO A 118 -7.32 -9.52 -16.38
C PRO A 118 -5.97 -9.55 -17.10
N ILE A 119 -5.15 -10.53 -16.73
CA ILE A 119 -3.89 -10.89 -17.40
C ILE A 119 -4.19 -11.52 -18.76
#